data_AF-A0A9J6ZBP9-F1
#
_entry.id   AF-A0A9J6ZBP9-F1
#
_cell.length_a   1.000
_cell.length_b   1.000
_cell.length_c   1.000
_cell.angle_alpha   90.00
_cell.angle_beta   90.00
_cell.angle_gamma   90.00
#
_symmetry.space_group_name_H-M   'P 1'
#
loop_
_entity.id
_entity.type
_entity.pdbx_description
1 polymer ?
#
loop_
_entity_poly.entity_id
_entity_poly.type
_entity_poly.pdbx_seq_one_letter_code
_entity_poly.pdbx_strand_id
1 'polypeptide(L)'
;MKFFLKVNDKNCLPVVDELVDIMWKKGVNISRVGQQDSLIIGTSLTLSWDKWLDDERWRGHPKFKEDLYFEIESINNEQQLSIEIDEDACFVDFRALYKAIEFIAERCNTSISIDKGKWIQLNEYRIKVDNYIKTTFSEAVEKSLHD
;
A
#
# COMPACT_ATOMS: atom_id res chain seq x y z
N MET A 1 3.74 10.64 2.61
CA MET A 1 2.33 10.44 3.05
C MET A 1 2.18 9.17 3.87
N LYS A 2 1.49 9.22 5.01
CA LYS A 2 1.34 8.07 5.94
C LYS A 2 -0.12 7.83 6.34
N PHE A 3 -0.51 6.57 6.40
CA PHE A 3 -1.81 6.10 6.88
C PHE A 3 -1.65 5.20 8.10
N PHE A 4 -2.73 5.12 8.88
CA PHE A 4 -2.82 4.33 10.08
C PHE A 4 -4.12 3.51 10.08
N LEU A 5 -4.01 2.25 10.50
CA LEU A 5 -5.11 1.29 10.60
C LEU A 5 -5.08 0.64 11.99
N LYS A 6 -6.25 0.50 12.63
CA LYS A 6 -6.41 -0.20 13.93
C LYS A 6 -6.71 -1.69 13.72
N VAL A 7 -5.68 -2.52 13.83
CA VAL A 7 -5.82 -3.95 13.55
C VAL A 7 -6.20 -4.68 14.85
N ASN A 8 -7.44 -5.16 14.93
CA ASN A 8 -7.95 -5.80 16.15
C ASN A 8 -7.59 -7.30 16.25
N ASP A 9 -7.25 -7.95 15.12
CA ASP A 9 -6.90 -9.36 15.05
C ASP A 9 -5.68 -9.56 14.13
N LYS A 10 -4.64 -10.27 14.58
CA LYS A 10 -3.45 -10.54 13.76
C LYS A 10 -3.76 -11.46 12.58
N ASN A 11 -4.77 -12.33 12.74
CA ASN A 11 -5.09 -13.34 11.74
C ASN A 11 -5.82 -12.75 10.52
N CYS A 12 -6.25 -11.48 10.57
CA CYS A 12 -6.87 -10.82 9.44
C CYS A 12 -5.85 -10.21 8.46
N LEU A 13 -4.58 -10.05 8.85
CA LEU A 13 -3.58 -9.43 7.98
C LEU A 13 -3.29 -10.31 6.76
N PRO A 14 -3.18 -9.71 5.56
CA PRO A 14 -2.90 -10.48 4.35
C PRO A 14 -1.46 -10.98 4.34
N VAL A 15 -1.23 -12.04 3.57
CA VAL A 15 0.12 -12.44 3.18
C VAL A 15 0.66 -11.51 2.10
N VAL A 16 1.98 -11.45 1.95
CA VAL A 16 2.63 -10.51 1.02
C VAL A 16 2.14 -10.66 -0.42
N ASP A 17 1.96 -11.89 -0.91
CA ASP A 17 1.54 -12.12 -2.30
C ASP A 17 0.12 -11.60 -2.59
N GLU A 18 -0.82 -11.78 -1.65
CA GLU A 18 -2.18 -11.21 -1.77
C GLU A 18 -2.12 -9.68 -1.85
N LEU A 19 -1.22 -9.08 -1.07
CA LEU A 19 -1.04 -7.64 -1.02
C LEU A 19 -0.46 -7.11 -2.34
N VAL A 20 0.58 -7.76 -2.87
CA VAL A 20 1.21 -7.43 -4.16
C VAL A 20 0.20 -7.51 -5.31
N ASP A 21 -0.60 -8.58 -5.35
CA ASP A 21 -1.61 -8.81 -6.39
C ASP A 21 -2.65 -7.67 -6.43
N ILE A 22 -3.06 -7.18 -5.26
CA ILE A 22 -4.05 -6.10 -5.12
C ILE A 22 -3.43 -4.72 -5.39
N MET A 23 -2.21 -4.48 -4.91
CA MET A 23 -1.49 -3.22 -5.07
C MET A 23 -1.19 -2.90 -6.53
N TRP A 24 -0.62 -3.87 -7.24
CA TRP A 24 -0.17 -3.69 -8.62
C TRP A 24 -0.92 -4.62 -9.56
N LYS A 25 -0.42 -5.84 -9.75
CA LYS A 25 -1.05 -6.94 -10.47
C LYS A 25 -0.31 -8.23 -10.12
N LYS A 26 -0.91 -9.38 -10.42
CA LYS A 26 -0.25 -10.67 -10.25
C LYS A 26 1.01 -10.81 -11.11
N GLY A 27 2.09 -11.27 -10.49
CA GLY A 27 3.34 -11.63 -11.15
C GLY A 27 4.23 -10.47 -11.58
N VAL A 28 4.08 -9.29 -10.96
CA VAL A 28 5.07 -8.20 -11.11
C VAL A 28 6.39 -8.54 -10.43
N ASN A 29 7.46 -7.95 -10.94
CA ASN A 29 8.76 -7.98 -10.30
C ASN A 29 8.76 -6.99 -9.12
N ILE A 30 8.98 -7.51 -7.90
CA ILE A 30 9.04 -6.68 -6.70
C ILE A 30 10.38 -6.83 -6.00
N SER A 31 10.75 -5.75 -5.33
CA SER A 31 11.74 -5.76 -4.27
C SER A 31 11.05 -5.79 -2.92
N ARG A 32 11.62 -6.57 -2.01
CA ARG A 32 11.11 -6.74 -0.64
C ARG A 32 12.26 -6.62 0.36
N VAL A 33 12.05 -5.81 1.38
CA VAL A 33 12.90 -5.79 2.59
C VAL A 33 12.07 -6.31 3.75
N GLY A 34 12.59 -7.33 4.45
CA GLY A 34 11.89 -8.07 5.50
C GLY A 34 11.64 -9.53 5.10
N GLN A 35 11.96 -10.48 5.98
CA GLN A 35 11.87 -11.92 5.70
C GLN A 35 10.50 -12.54 5.99
N GLN A 36 9.47 -11.71 6.21
CA GLN A 36 8.18 -12.20 6.71
C GLN A 36 7.16 -12.35 5.58
N ASP A 37 6.55 -13.53 5.50
CA ASP A 37 5.55 -13.83 4.48
C ASP A 37 4.17 -13.22 4.80
N SER A 38 4.02 -12.71 6.02
CA SER A 38 2.87 -11.96 6.51
C SER A 38 3.34 -10.76 7.32
N LEU A 39 2.48 -9.74 7.45
CA LEU A 39 2.73 -8.64 8.36
C LEU A 39 2.56 -9.11 9.82
N ILE A 40 3.61 -9.08 10.64
CA ILE A 40 3.58 -9.48 12.06
C ILE A 40 3.87 -8.27 12.96
N ILE A 41 3.38 -8.26 14.21
CA ILE A 41 3.71 -7.19 15.18
C ILE A 41 5.22 -7.07 15.39
N GLY A 42 5.71 -5.82 15.45
CA GLY A 42 7.08 -5.47 15.79
C GLY A 42 8.03 -5.61 14.61
N THR A 43 7.46 -5.56 13.40
CA THR A 43 8.16 -5.89 12.17
C THR A 43 7.86 -4.83 11.13
N SER A 44 8.84 -4.61 10.27
CA SER A 44 8.72 -3.76 9.11
C SER A 44 8.82 -4.61 7.85
N LEU A 45 8.03 -4.21 6.86
CA LEU A 45 8.05 -4.74 5.51
C LEU A 45 8.12 -3.56 4.56
N THR A 46 9.10 -3.56 3.66
CA THR A 46 9.11 -2.62 2.53
C THR A 46 8.81 -3.41 1.26
N LEU A 47 7.86 -2.91 0.47
CA LEU A 47 7.53 -3.46 -0.85
C LEU A 47 7.69 -2.38 -1.91
N SER A 48 8.29 -2.74 -3.04
CA SER A 48 8.50 -1.82 -4.14
C SER A 48 8.31 -2.55 -5.46
N TRP A 49 7.57 -1.96 -6.40
CA TRP A 49 7.48 -2.48 -7.76
C TRP A 49 8.75 -2.08 -8.53
N ASP A 50 9.50 -3.07 -9.02
CA ASP A 50 10.67 -2.85 -9.88
C ASP A 50 10.19 -2.57 -11.32
N LYS A 51 9.64 -1.36 -11.53
CA LYS A 51 8.86 -0.99 -12.72
C LYS A 51 9.59 -1.27 -14.04
N TRP A 52 10.88 -0.98 -14.08
CA TRP A 52 11.75 -1.14 -15.25
C TRP A 52 11.99 -2.60 -15.67
N LEU A 53 11.76 -3.58 -14.77
CA LEU A 53 11.84 -5.00 -15.12
C LEU A 53 10.56 -5.48 -15.84
N ASP A 54 9.43 -4.84 -15.56
CA ASP A 54 8.13 -5.20 -16.13
C ASP A 54 7.74 -4.34 -17.34
N ASP A 55 8.29 -3.13 -17.44
CA ASP A 55 7.98 -2.16 -18.48
C ASP A 55 9.20 -1.27 -18.79
N GLU A 56 9.78 -1.49 -19.98
CA GLU A 56 10.98 -0.82 -20.46
C GLU A 56 10.87 0.71 -20.54
N ARG A 57 9.65 1.26 -20.59
CA ARG A 57 9.44 2.73 -20.59
C ARG A 57 9.92 3.38 -19.30
N TRP A 58 10.02 2.61 -18.22
CA TRP A 58 10.56 3.07 -16.93
C TRP A 58 12.09 3.04 -16.88
N ARG A 59 12.77 2.49 -17.89
CA ARG A 59 14.23 2.44 -17.91
C ARG A 59 14.80 3.86 -17.98
N GLY A 60 15.48 4.27 -16.91
CA GLY A 60 16.02 5.63 -16.77
C GLY A 60 15.01 6.68 -16.32
N HIS A 61 13.75 6.29 -16.07
CA HIS A 61 12.75 7.19 -15.49
C HIS A 61 13.08 7.43 -14.02
N PRO A 62 13.10 8.67 -13.48
CA PRO A 62 13.51 8.94 -12.10
C PRO A 62 12.65 8.22 -11.05
N LYS A 63 11.41 7.88 -11.39
CA LYS A 63 10.44 7.16 -10.55
C LYS A 63 10.29 5.67 -10.89
N PHE A 64 11.35 5.06 -11.42
CA PHE A 64 11.38 3.63 -11.79
C PHE A 64 11.16 2.66 -10.63
N LYS A 65 11.20 3.14 -9.39
CA LYS A 65 10.99 2.38 -8.16
C LYS A 65 10.53 3.34 -7.06
N GLU A 66 9.60 2.87 -6.24
CA GLU A 66 9.08 3.62 -5.11
C GLU A 66 8.78 2.65 -3.98
N ASP A 67 9.16 3.01 -2.76
CA ASP A 67 9.11 2.12 -1.60
C ASP A 67 7.85 2.38 -0.79
N LEU A 68 7.06 1.33 -0.53
CA LEU A 68 5.94 1.36 0.40
C LEU A 68 6.34 0.68 1.69
N TYR A 69 6.34 1.45 2.77
CA TYR A 69 6.79 1.02 4.09
C TYR A 69 5.59 0.63 4.94
N PHE A 70 5.58 -0.61 5.40
CA PHE A 70 4.58 -1.17 6.29
C PHE A 70 5.23 -1.43 7.65
N GLU A 71 4.60 -0.95 8.72
CA GLU A 71 5.09 -1.13 10.08
C GLU A 71 3.93 -1.42 11.03
N ILE A 72 4.03 -2.50 11.79
CA ILE A 72 3.03 -2.85 12.80
C ILE A 72 3.60 -2.66 14.19
N GLU A 73 2.96 -1.77 14.95
CA GLU A 73 3.30 -1.47 16.34
C GLU A 73 2.16 -1.88 17.28
N SER A 74 2.51 -2.12 18.55
CA SER A 74 1.53 -2.29 19.63
C SER A 74 1.56 -1.05 20.51
N ILE A 75 0.48 -0.27 20.49
CA ILE A 75 0.33 0.99 21.23
C ILE A 75 -0.83 0.83 22.21
N ASN A 76 -0.58 0.94 23.52
CA ASN A 76 -1.61 0.83 24.57
C ASN A 76 -2.46 -0.46 24.48
N ASN A 77 -1.83 -1.59 24.14
CA ASN A 77 -2.48 -2.89 23.85
C ASN A 77 -3.38 -2.92 22.60
N GLU A 78 -3.43 -1.85 21.80
CA GLU A 78 -4.03 -1.85 20.46
C GLU A 78 -2.92 -2.05 19.41
N GLN A 79 -3.20 -2.82 18.36
CA GLN A 79 -2.25 -2.96 17.26
C GLN A 79 -2.55 -1.91 16.21
N GLN A 80 -1.50 -1.24 15.75
CA GLN A 80 -1.60 -0.20 14.75
C GLN A 80 -0.66 -0.55 13.60
N LEU A 81 -1.24 -0.74 12.43
CA LEU A 81 -0.50 -0.79 11.19
C LEU A 81 -0.34 0.65 10.67
N SER A 82 0.87 1.01 10.28
CA SER A 82 1.13 2.19 9.48
C SER A 82 1.65 1.81 8.11
N ILE A 83 1.20 2.56 7.09
CA ILE A 83 1.63 2.39 5.70
C ILE A 83 2.06 3.75 5.18
N GLU A 84 3.27 3.85 4.68
CA GLU A 84 3.90 5.10 4.28
C GLU A 84 4.51 5.00 2.88
N ILE A 85 4.45 6.11 2.15
CA ILE A 85 5.06 6.31 0.84
C ILE A 85 5.60 7.74 0.73
N ASP A 86 6.61 7.98 -0.10
CA ASP A 86 7.09 9.34 -0.36
C ASP A 86 6.04 10.21 -1.05
N GLU A 87 6.08 11.52 -0.78
CA GLU A 87 5.06 12.48 -1.26
C GLU A 87 5.18 12.80 -2.75
N ASP A 88 6.34 12.54 -3.35
CA ASP A 88 6.62 12.73 -4.76
C ASP A 88 6.53 11.42 -5.55
N ALA A 89 5.93 10.37 -4.96
CA ALA A 89 5.58 9.13 -5.63
C ALA A 89 4.63 9.39 -6.81
N CYS A 90 4.66 8.52 -7.83
CA CYS A 90 3.81 8.69 -9.00
C CYS A 90 2.42 8.05 -8.83
N PHE A 91 1.50 8.33 -9.75
CA PHE A 91 0.09 7.93 -9.63
C PHE A 91 -0.11 6.42 -9.36
N VAL A 92 0.66 5.56 -10.03
CA VAL A 92 0.58 4.09 -9.86
C VAL A 92 1.00 3.63 -8.47
N ASP A 93 1.92 4.36 -7.84
CA ASP A 93 2.40 4.05 -6.50
C ASP A 93 1.39 4.50 -5.42
N PHE A 94 0.80 5.69 -5.59
CA PHE A 94 -0.33 6.11 -4.75
C PHE A 94 -1.54 5.18 -4.90
N ARG A 95 -1.83 4.73 -6.12
CA ARG A 95 -2.85 3.71 -6.35
C ARG A 95 -2.54 2.43 -5.56
N ALA A 96 -1.30 1.95 -5.61
CA ALA A 96 -0.88 0.76 -4.88
C ALA A 96 -1.08 0.94 -3.36
N LEU A 97 -0.65 2.07 -2.81
CA LEU A 97 -0.88 2.42 -1.39
C LEU A 97 -2.38 2.37 -1.06
N TYR A 98 -3.22 3.00 -1.86
CA TYR A 98 -4.64 3.09 -1.56
C TYR A 98 -5.37 1.75 -1.68
N LYS A 99 -4.97 0.91 -2.64
CA LYS A 99 -5.44 -0.47 -2.78
C LYS A 99 -5.04 -1.33 -1.58
N ALA A 100 -3.82 -1.19 -1.08
CA ALA A 100 -3.37 -1.90 0.13
C ALA A 100 -4.21 -1.51 1.36
N ILE A 101 -4.43 -0.21 1.57
CA ILE A 101 -5.24 0.29 2.69
C ILE A 101 -6.68 -0.21 2.60
N GLU A 102 -7.31 -0.10 1.42
CA GLU A 102 -8.67 -0.59 1.19
C GLU A 102 -8.78 -2.08 1.55
N PHE A 103 -7.87 -2.90 1.03
CA PHE A 103 -7.91 -4.33 1.18
C PHE A 103 -7.70 -4.78 2.63
N ILE A 104 -6.71 -4.20 3.31
CA ILE A 104 -6.46 -4.50 4.73
C ILE A 104 -7.64 -4.01 5.57
N ALA A 105 -8.19 -2.83 5.28
CA ALA A 105 -9.29 -2.30 6.06
C ALA A 105 -10.59 -3.10 5.91
N GLU A 106 -10.87 -3.58 4.70
CA GLU A 106 -11.99 -4.48 4.43
C GLU A 106 -11.81 -5.82 5.14
N ARG A 107 -10.63 -6.44 5.00
CA ARG A 107 -10.32 -7.75 5.57
C ARG A 107 -10.31 -7.74 7.10
N CYS A 108 -9.80 -6.67 7.69
CA CYS A 108 -9.66 -6.52 9.15
C CYS A 108 -10.82 -5.76 9.81
N ASN A 109 -11.82 -5.30 9.05
CA ASN A 109 -12.91 -4.46 9.53
C ASN A 109 -12.42 -3.30 10.42
N THR A 110 -11.41 -2.55 9.92
CA THR A 110 -10.79 -1.45 10.67
C THR A 110 -11.24 -0.07 10.18
N SER A 111 -11.03 0.92 11.04
CA SER A 111 -10.99 2.33 10.66
C SER A 111 -9.61 2.75 10.16
N ILE A 112 -9.57 3.86 9.41
CA ILE A 112 -8.39 4.40 8.73
C ILE A 112 -8.16 5.84 9.21
N SER A 113 -6.91 6.27 9.36
CA SER A 113 -6.56 7.65 9.69
C SER A 113 -5.29 8.10 8.96
N ILE A 114 -5.12 9.41 8.77
CA ILE A 114 -3.89 10.04 8.24
C ILE A 114 -3.10 10.82 9.30
N ASP A 115 -3.72 11.08 10.45
CA ASP A 115 -3.19 11.96 11.51
C ASP A 115 -3.31 11.36 12.92
N LYS A 116 -3.89 10.15 13.04
CA LYS A 116 -4.32 9.48 14.28
C LYS A 116 -5.41 10.23 15.09
N GLY A 117 -5.84 11.41 14.66
CA GLY A 117 -6.89 12.21 15.30
C GLY A 117 -8.28 11.91 14.75
N LYS A 118 -8.44 11.93 13.42
CA LYS A 118 -9.70 11.57 12.75
C LYS A 118 -9.61 10.16 12.18
N TRP A 119 -10.51 9.30 12.62
CA TRP A 119 -10.67 7.93 12.13
C TRP A 119 -11.91 7.84 11.25
N ILE A 120 -11.76 7.31 10.04
CA ILE A 120 -12.81 7.19 9.04
C ILE A 120 -13.10 5.72 8.74
N GLN A 121 -14.34 5.44 8.37
CA GLN A 121 -14.76 4.12 7.94
C GLN A 121 -14.35 3.85 6.49
N LEU A 122 -14.26 2.58 6.11
CA LEU A 122 -13.86 2.16 4.76
C LEU A 122 -14.68 2.83 3.64
N ASN A 123 -15.99 3.02 3.83
CA ASN A 123 -16.83 3.67 2.83
C ASN A 123 -16.47 5.16 2.62
N GLU A 124 -16.16 5.89 3.69
CA GLU A 124 -15.69 7.29 3.58
C GLU A 124 -14.32 7.33 2.90
N TYR A 125 -13.45 6.36 3.21
CA TYR A 125 -12.15 6.23 2.56
C TYR A 125 -12.28 6.00 1.05
N ARG A 126 -13.09 5.02 0.63
CA ARG A 126 -13.35 4.71 -0.79
C ARG A 126 -13.80 5.93 -1.58
N ILE A 127 -14.67 6.77 -1.00
CA ILE A 127 -15.12 8.02 -1.65
C ILE A 127 -13.95 8.99 -1.88
N LYS A 128 -13.03 9.12 -0.91
CA LYS A 128 -11.90 10.06 -0.99
C LYS A 128 -10.86 9.68 -2.04
N VAL A 129 -10.63 8.38 -2.23
CA VAL A 129 -9.58 7.87 -3.12
C VAL A 129 -10.15 7.16 -4.36
N ASP A 130 -11.42 7.41 -4.68
CA ASP A 130 -12.18 6.70 -5.71
C ASP A 130 -11.48 6.67 -7.08
N ASN A 131 -10.90 7.81 -7.48
CA ASN A 131 -10.14 7.92 -8.73
C ASN A 131 -8.96 6.93 -8.79
N TYR A 132 -8.25 6.72 -7.69
CA TYR A 132 -7.13 5.79 -7.65
C TYR A 132 -7.62 4.35 -7.65
N ILE A 133 -8.57 4.01 -6.79
CA ILE A 133 -9.06 2.64 -6.59
C ILE A 133 -9.73 2.10 -7.87
N LYS A 134 -10.44 2.94 -8.62
CA LYS A 134 -11.11 2.56 -9.87
C LYS A 134 -10.21 2.54 -11.09
N THR A 135 -9.09 3.27 -11.08
CA THR A 135 -8.12 3.23 -12.18
C THR A 135 -7.49 1.83 -12.23
N THR A 136 -7.41 1.22 -13.41
CA THR A 136 -6.72 -0.06 -13.59
C THR A 136 -5.20 0.10 -13.42
N PHE A 137 -4.48 -1.00 -13.22
CA PHE A 137 -3.02 -0.94 -13.12
C PHE A 137 -2.39 -0.32 -14.38
N SER A 138 -2.80 -0.76 -15.58
CA SER A 138 -2.28 -0.22 -16.84
C SER A 138 -2.58 1.26 -17.03
N GLU A 139 -3.80 1.72 -16.76
CA GLU A 139 -4.13 3.15 -16.84
C GLU A 139 -3.32 3.98 -15.84
N ALA A 140 -3.06 3.46 -14.64
CA ALA A 140 -2.25 4.12 -13.65
C ALA A 140 -0.78 4.23 -14.09
N VAL A 141 -0.25 3.21 -14.77
CA VAL A 141 1.08 3.26 -15.39
C VAL A 141 1.14 4.33 -16.47
N GLU A 142 0.14 4.39 -17.37
CA GLU A 142 0.11 5.43 -18.41
C GLU A 142 0.06 6.84 -17.82
N LYS A 143 -0.78 7.07 -16.80
CA LYS A 143 -0.82 8.36 -16.09
C LYS A 143 0.54 8.72 -15.49
N SER A 144 1.21 7.75 -14.88
CA SER A 144 2.48 7.97 -14.17
C SER A 144 3.67 8.23 -15.08
N LEU A 145 3.65 7.76 -16.33
CA LEU A 145 4.69 8.03 -17.33
C LEU A 145 4.59 9.44 -17.93
N HIS A 146 3.49 10.15 -17.65
CA HIS A 146 3.18 11.47 -18.19
C HIS A 146 3.04 12.57 -17.12
N ASP A 147 3.16 12.20 -15.84
CA ASP A 147 3.30 13.12 -14.69
C ASP A 147 4.77 13.58 -14.56
#